data_AF-A0A957CJY4-F1
#
_entry.id   AF-A0A957CJY4-F1
#
_cell.length_a   1.000
_cell.length_b   1.000
_cell.length_c   1.000
_cell.angle_alpha   90.00
_cell.angle_beta   90.00
_cell.angle_gamma   90.00
#
_symmetry.space_group_name_H-M   'P 1'
#
loop_
_entity.id
_entity.type
_entity.pdbx_description
1 polymer ?
#
loop_
_entity_poly.entity_id
_entity_poly.type
_entity_poly.pdbx_seq_one_letter_code
_entity_poly.pdbx_strand_id
1 'polypeptide(L)' 'MNSVVFETKRLVIRLANEADVDLVYTLWTHPQVMQYVGFPHGLRITREEVSARLMRCEKRPFECILIVVLRET' A
#
# COMPACT_ATOMS: atom_id res chain seq x y z
N MET A 1 -3.87 -3.86 13.66
CA MET A 1 -3.60 -2.59 14.39
C MET A 1 -3.27 -1.51 13.37
N ASN A 2 -4.07 -0.43 13.29
CA ASN A 2 -3.79 0.73 12.43
C ASN A 2 -2.73 1.61 13.11
N SER A 3 -1.46 1.43 12.74
CA SER A 3 -0.38 2.29 13.25
C SER A 3 -0.25 3.51 12.33
N VAL A 4 -0.68 4.67 12.81
CA VAL A 4 -0.46 5.95 12.15
C VAL A 4 1.03 6.29 12.22
N VAL A 5 1.62 6.63 11.06
CA VAL A 5 3.04 7.00 10.93
C VAL A 5 3.20 8.51 10.96
N PHE A 6 2.34 9.23 10.26
CA PHE A 6 2.37 10.70 10.19
C PHE A 6 1.01 11.25 9.77
N GLU A 7 0.70 12.47 10.17
CA GLU A 7 -0.56 13.14 9.85
C GLU A 7 -0.31 14.56 9.34
N THR A 8 -1.21 15.02 8.48
CA THR A 8 -1.29 16.40 8.04
C THR A 8 -2.66 16.97 8.38
N LYS A 9 -2.90 18.23 7.98
CA LYS A 9 -4.23 18.85 8.11
C LYS A 9 -5.33 18.05 7.39
N ARG A 10 -5.02 17.36 6.29
CA ARG A 10 -6.02 16.69 5.43
C ARG A 10 -5.85 15.18 5.28
N LEU A 11 -4.66 14.65 5.58
CA LEU A 11 -4.28 13.27 5.30
C LEU A 11 -3.75 12.59 6.55
N VAL A 12 -4.07 11.32 6.70
CA VAL A 12 -3.46 10.40 7.67
C VAL A 12 -2.68 9.36 6.87
N ILE A 13 -1.40 9.19 7.21
CA ILE A 13 -0.52 8.17 6.63
C ILE A 13 -0.34 7.09 7.69
N ARG A 14 -0.77 5.87 7.38
CA ARG A 14 -0.69 4.72 8.28
C ARG A 14 0.01 3.55 7.63
N LEU A 15 0.52 2.62 8.44
CA LEU A 15 0.94 1.32 7.94
C LEU A 15 -0.24 0.63 7.23
N ALA A 16 0.06 -0.01 6.10
CA ALA A 16 -0.89 -0.93 5.46
C ALA A 16 -1.19 -2.10 6.40
N ASN A 17 -2.42 -2.59 6.34
CA ASN A 17 -2.87 -3.77 7.05
C ASN A 17 -3.54 -4.75 6.07
N GLU A 18 -4.00 -5.89 6.57
CA GLU A 18 -4.58 -6.95 5.74
C GLU A 18 -5.80 -6.49 4.91
N ALA A 19 -6.59 -5.54 5.41
CA ALA A 19 -7.73 -4.98 4.68
C ALA A 19 -7.32 -4.16 3.44
N ASP A 20 -6.06 -3.74 3.34
CA ASP A 20 -5.55 -2.98 2.20
C ASP A 20 -4.99 -3.85 1.07
N VAL A 21 -4.97 -5.19 1.25
CA VAL A 21 -4.41 -6.13 0.27
C VAL A 21 -5.04 -5.95 -1.11
N ASP A 22 -6.36 -5.86 -1.19
CA ASP A 22 -7.09 -5.74 -2.46
C ASP A 22 -6.80 -4.41 -3.16
N LEU A 23 -6.66 -3.32 -2.40
CA LEU A 23 -6.26 -2.03 -2.93
C LEU A 23 -4.86 -2.09 -3.56
N VAL A 24 -3.88 -2.60 -2.80
CA VAL A 24 -2.49 -2.70 -3.28
C VAL A 24 -2.40 -3.63 -4.47
N TYR A 25 -3.03 -4.81 -4.40
CA TYR A 25 -3.07 -5.77 -5.49
C TYR A 25 -3.65 -5.17 -6.77
N THR A 26 -4.78 -4.46 -6.66
CA THR A 26 -5.40 -3.78 -7.81
C THR A 26 -4.43 -2.78 -8.43
N LEU A 27 -3.82 -1.90 -7.62
CA LEU A 27 -2.89 -0.88 -8.14
C LEU A 27 -1.66 -1.51 -8.80
N TRP A 28 -1.09 -2.53 -8.18
CA TRP A 28 0.14 -3.18 -8.65
C TRP A 28 -0.06 -4.07 -9.86
N THR A 29 -1.27 -4.56 -10.10
CA THR A 29 -1.59 -5.35 -11.29
C THR A 29 -2.18 -4.49 -12.42
N HIS A 30 -2.55 -3.23 -12.15
CA HIS A 30 -3.19 -2.37 -13.15
C HIS A 30 -2.16 -1.67 -14.06
N PRO A 31 -2.20 -1.89 -15.39
CA PRO A 31 -1.28 -1.28 -16.36
C PRO A 31 -1.21 0.25 -16.30
N GLN A 32 -2.37 0.91 -16.21
CA GLN A 32 -2.45 2.37 -16.17
C GLN A 32 -1.72 3.01 -14.98
N VAL A 33 -1.59 2.31 -13.85
CA VAL A 33 -0.81 2.76 -12.69
C VAL A 33 0.66 2.39 -12.89
N MET A 34 0.91 1.14 -13.26
CA MET A 34 2.25 0.56 -13.24
C MET A 34 3.15 0.96 -14.40
N GLN A 35 2.60 1.51 -15.49
CA GLN A 35 3.37 2.09 -16.58
C GLN A 35 4.33 3.20 -16.09
N TYR A 36 3.94 3.96 -15.07
CA TYR A 36 4.75 5.07 -14.54
C TYR A 36 5.90 4.61 -13.64
N VAL A 37 5.99 3.31 -13.34
CA VAL A 37 7.04 2.69 -12.52
C VAL A 37 7.75 1.55 -13.24
N GLY A 38 7.67 1.49 -14.57
CA GLY A 38 8.43 0.56 -15.41
C GLY A 38 7.81 -0.82 -15.61
N PHE A 39 6.56 -1.02 -15.21
CA PHE A 39 5.82 -2.28 -15.40
C PHE A 39 4.55 -2.02 -16.23
N PRO A 40 4.67 -1.83 -17.57
CA PRO A 40 3.57 -1.38 -18.43
C PRO A 40 2.39 -2.37 -18.53
N HIS A 41 2.56 -3.61 -18.06
CA HIS A 41 1.51 -4.63 -18.02
C HIS A 41 1.08 -4.98 -16.59
N GLY A 42 1.46 -4.17 -15.60
CA GLY A 42 1.31 -4.53 -14.19
C GLY A 42 2.37 -5.54 -13.72
N LEU A 43 2.41 -5.77 -12.42
CA LEU A 43 3.20 -6.82 -11.81
C LEU A 43 2.50 -8.17 -11.94
N ARG A 44 3.27 -9.20 -12.27
CA ARG A 44 2.83 -10.60 -12.22
C ARG A 44 3.00 -11.13 -10.81
N ILE A 45 2.15 -10.65 -9.91
CA ILE A 45 2.15 -11.00 -8.48
C ILE A 45 0.78 -11.56 -8.11
N THR A 46 0.71 -12.43 -7.10
CA THR A 46 -0.57 -12.93 -6.55
C THR A 46 -1.04 -12.08 -5.37
N ARG A 47 -2.31 -12.24 -5.00
CA ARG A 47 -2.90 -11.57 -3.84
C ARG A 47 -2.22 -12.02 -2.54
N GLU A 48 -1.84 -13.29 -2.45
CA GLU A 48 -1.18 -13.90 -1.30
C GLU A 48 0.24 -13.34 -1.13
N GLU A 49 0.97 -13.14 -2.24
CA GLU A 49 2.29 -12.50 -2.22
C GLU A 49 2.21 -11.04 -1.75
N VAL A 50 1.15 -10.31 -2.13
CA VAL A 50 0.87 -8.97 -1.60
C VAL A 50 0.60 -9.03 -0.10
N SER A 51 -0.30 -9.90 0.36
CA SER A 51 -0.61 -10.08 1.78
C SER A 51 0.64 -10.37 2.62
N ALA A 52 1.46 -11.34 2.18
CA ALA A 52 2.71 -11.68 2.85
C ALA A 52 3.68 -10.48 2.93
N ARG A 53 3.69 -9.61 1.91
CA ARG A 53 4.54 -8.41 1.87
C ARG A 53 4.05 -7.32 2.82
N LEU A 54 2.74 -7.14 2.97
CA LEU A 54 2.16 -6.20 3.94
C LEU A 54 2.45 -6.66 5.37
N MET A 55 2.38 -7.97 5.64
CA MET A 55 2.61 -8.53 6.98
C MET A 55 4.08 -8.60 7.39
N ARG A 56 5.04 -8.58 6.45
CA ARG A 56 6.49 -8.62 6.74
C ARG A 56 7.06 -7.29 7.28
N CYS A 57 6.25 -6.24 7.35
CA CYS A 57 6.69 -4.93 7.83
C CYS A 57 7.12 -4.98 9.30
N GLU A 58 8.43 -5.05 9.56
CA GLU A 58 8.97 -4.96 10.92
C GLU A 58 10.18 -4.00 10.96
N LYS A 59 10.23 -3.19 12.02
CA LYS A 59 11.36 -2.35 12.49
C LYS A 59 11.53 -0.95 11.87
N ARG A 60 11.04 -0.67 10.66
CA ARG A 60 11.16 0.68 10.05
C ARG A 60 9.89 1.09 9.30
N PRO A 61 9.04 1.97 9.86
CA PRO A 61 7.75 2.31 9.27
C PRO A 61 7.80 2.81 7.82
N PHE A 62 8.85 3.57 7.45
CA PHE A 62 9.00 4.13 6.10
C PHE A 62 9.55 3.15 5.06
N GLU A 63 10.03 1.97 5.49
CA GLU A 63 10.42 0.89 4.56
C GLU A 63 9.24 -0.05 4.25
N CYS A 64 8.08 0.25 4.81
CA CYS A 64 6.86 -0.52 4.63
C CYS A 64 5.90 0.14 3.64
N ILE A 65 4.89 -0.61 3.22
CA ILE A 65 3.79 -0.06 2.44
C ILE A 65 2.93 0.81 3.37
N LEU A 66 2.76 2.07 2.97
CA LEU A 66 1.96 3.05 3.67
C LEU A 66 0.69 3.33 2.88
N ILE A 67 -0.42 3.50 3.61
CA ILE A 67 -1.71 3.87 3.05
C ILE A 67 -2.02 5.29 3.47
N VAL A 68 -2.43 6.09 2.50
CA VAL A 68 -2.88 7.46 2.71
C VAL A 68 -4.40 7.47 2.71
N VAL A 69 -4.99 7.99 3.77
CA VAL A 69 -6.45 8.20 3.88
C VAL A 69 -6.75 9.67 4.15
N LEU A 70 -7.92 10.13 3.71
CA LEU A 70 -8.43 11.45 4.08
C LEU A 70 -8.74 11.46 5.58
N ARG A 71 -8.44 12.57 6.26
CA ARG A 71 -8.72 12.72 7.69
C ARG A 71 -10.23 12.74 7.95
N GLU A 72 -10.97 13.58 7.22
CA GLU A 72 -12.43 13.67 7.15
C GLU A 72 -12.80 14.28 5.77
N THR A 73 -13.94 13.89 5.19
CA THR A 73 -14.62 14.65 4.12
C THR A 73 -15.58 15.66 4.73
#